data_AF-A0A7R9W795-F1
#
_entry.id   AF-A0A7R9W795-F1
#
_cell.length_a   1.000
_cell.length_b   1.000
_cell.length_c   1.000
_cell.angle_alpha   90.00
_cell.angle_beta   90.00
_cell.angle_gamma   90.00
#
_symmetry.space_group_name_H-M   'P 1'
#
loop_
_entity.id
_entity.type
_entity.pdbx_description
1 polymer ?
#
loop_
_entity_poly.entity_id
_entity_poly.type
_entity_poly.pdbx_seq_one_letter_code
_entity_poly.pdbx_strand_id
1 'polypeptide(L)'
;WRYASSGEVGEEDVSSGAWLEESYDTSGWSSGVTPMGEGFDGEVTTVLESGSGREVLYLRHVFDADVESGKRYVVRVSGAYDDGVVLYLNGEEIGRLNMGDGEVTSSTAALGEVTSSGGGVMDVVVYVTG
;
A
#
# COMPACT_ATOMS: atom_id res chain seq x y z
N TRP A 1 10.19 -3.27 4.52
CA TRP A 1 8.73 -3.33 4.36
C TRP A 1 8.23 -4.70 4.72
N ARG A 2 7.04 -4.79 5.31
CA ARG A 2 6.25 -6.02 5.42
C ARG A 2 5.26 -6.06 4.27
N TYR A 3 5.01 -7.23 3.70
CA TYR A 3 4.03 -7.39 2.64
C TYR A 3 3.30 -8.74 2.73
N ALA A 4 2.09 -8.76 2.18
CA ALA A 4 1.25 -9.94 2.07
C ALA A 4 0.37 -9.80 0.82
N SER A 5 0.13 -10.90 0.12
CA SER A 5 -0.82 -10.99 -0.98
C SER A 5 -2.24 -11.24 -0.45
N SER A 6 -3.26 -10.98 -1.27
CA SER A 6 -4.64 -11.36 -0.98
C SER A 6 -4.74 -12.86 -0.67
N GLY A 7 -5.37 -13.21 0.46
CA GLY A 7 -5.43 -14.57 0.97
C GLY A 7 -4.40 -14.88 2.06
N GLU A 8 -3.33 -14.09 2.17
CA GLU A 8 -2.38 -14.15 3.30
C GLU A 8 -2.81 -13.21 4.44
N VAL A 9 -3.53 -12.13 4.11
CA VAL A 9 -4.24 -11.29 5.09
C VAL A 9 -5.63 -11.86 5.32
N GLY A 10 -6.02 -12.04 6.59
CA GLY A 10 -7.35 -12.55 6.93
C GLY A 10 -8.46 -11.68 6.35
N GLU A 11 -9.47 -12.30 5.73
CA GLU A 11 -10.58 -11.55 5.11
C GLU A 11 -11.34 -10.67 6.13
N GLU A 12 -11.44 -11.12 7.38
CA GLU A 12 -11.97 -10.33 8.49
C GLU A 12 -11.11 -9.09 8.77
N ASP A 13 -9.78 -9.23 8.77
CA ASP A 13 -8.87 -8.10 8.99
C ASP A 13 -8.97 -7.08 7.86
N VAL A 14 -9.11 -7.54 6.61
CA VAL A 14 -9.30 -6.68 5.43
C VAL A 14 -10.62 -5.92 5.53
N SER A 15 -11.72 -6.63 5.78
CA SER A 15 -13.08 -6.04 5.80
C SER A 15 -13.34 -5.14 6.99
N SER A 16 -12.74 -5.44 8.15
CA SER A 16 -12.82 -4.59 9.34
C SER A 16 -11.82 -3.42 9.32
N GLY A 17 -10.81 -3.48 8.45
CA GLY A 17 -9.69 -2.54 8.46
C GLY A 17 -8.66 -2.80 9.58
N ALA A 18 -8.74 -3.91 10.32
CA ALA A 18 -7.82 -4.22 11.42
C ALA A 18 -6.34 -4.21 10.99
N TRP A 19 -6.03 -4.57 9.74
CA TRP A 19 -4.66 -4.54 9.22
C TRP A 19 -4.04 -3.14 9.13
N LEU A 20 -4.88 -2.09 9.16
CA LEU A 20 -4.48 -0.69 9.17
C LEU A 20 -4.08 -0.19 10.56
N GLU A 21 -4.39 -0.94 11.63
CA GLU A 21 -4.08 -0.54 12.99
C GLU A 21 -2.57 -0.57 13.28
N GLU A 22 -2.10 0.33 14.14
CA GLU A 22 -0.70 0.41 14.54
C GLU A 22 -0.21 -0.88 15.24
N SER A 23 -1.10 -1.51 16.01
CA SER A 23 -0.82 -2.75 16.73
C SER A 23 -0.95 -4.03 15.89
N TYR A 24 -1.29 -3.93 14.60
CA TYR A 24 -1.52 -5.12 13.77
C TYR A 24 -0.27 -6.02 13.71
N ASP A 25 -0.47 -7.31 14.00
CA ASP A 25 0.61 -8.29 13.98
C ASP A 25 0.93 -8.70 12.53
N THR A 26 2.15 -8.37 12.10
CA THR A 26 2.67 -8.72 10.78
C THR A 26 3.66 -9.89 10.84
N SER A 27 3.67 -10.67 11.93
CA SER A 27 4.54 -11.84 12.08
C SER A 27 4.33 -12.88 10.98
N GLY A 28 3.09 -13.00 10.47
CA GLY A 28 2.73 -13.84 9.33
C GLY A 28 3.05 -13.24 7.96
N TRP A 29 3.43 -11.96 7.87
CA TRP A 29 3.74 -11.29 6.61
C TRP A 29 5.21 -11.46 6.23
N SER A 30 5.43 -11.60 4.93
CA SER A 30 6.76 -11.58 4.34
C SER A 30 7.44 -10.21 4.50
N SER A 31 8.75 -10.17 4.32
CA SER A 31 9.54 -8.93 4.38
C SER A 31 10.37 -8.72 3.12
N GLY A 32 10.47 -7.48 2.66
CA GLY A 32 11.26 -7.14 1.48
C GLY A 32 11.63 -5.65 1.39
N VAL A 33 12.31 -5.33 0.29
CA VAL A 33 12.73 -3.98 -0.10
C VAL A 33 11.94 -3.54 -1.35
N THR A 34 11.43 -2.31 -1.34
CA THR A 34 10.76 -1.71 -2.49
C THR A 34 11.77 -1.20 -3.52
N PRO A 35 11.43 -1.17 -4.83
CA PRO A 35 10.13 -1.55 -5.42
C PRO A 35 9.85 -3.05 -5.36
N MET A 36 8.58 -3.42 -5.19
CA MET A 36 8.11 -4.82 -5.12
C MET A 36 7.09 -5.06 -6.23
N GLY A 37 7.14 -6.22 -6.86
CA GLY A 37 6.16 -6.58 -7.89
C GLY A 37 6.65 -7.70 -8.79
N GLU A 38 5.93 -7.85 -9.90
CA GLU A 38 6.20 -8.81 -10.97
C GLU A 38 6.42 -8.04 -12.28
N GLY A 39 7.15 -8.63 -13.24
CA GLY A 39 7.10 -8.20 -14.64
C GLY A 39 7.82 -6.89 -14.96
N PHE A 40 8.34 -6.17 -13.97
CA PHE A 40 9.21 -5.02 -14.19
C PHE A 40 10.63 -5.51 -14.46
N ASP A 41 11.10 -5.37 -15.72
CA ASP A 41 12.40 -5.79 -16.25
C ASP A 41 13.62 -5.32 -15.42
N GLY A 42 13.86 -5.94 -14.27
CA GLY A 42 14.95 -5.62 -13.35
C GLY A 42 14.75 -4.37 -12.48
N GLU A 43 13.57 -3.73 -12.51
CA GLU A 43 13.29 -2.52 -11.71
C GLU A 43 12.68 -2.84 -10.32
N VAL A 44 12.29 -4.10 -10.08
CA VAL A 44 11.85 -4.56 -8.75
C VAL A 44 13.01 -5.18 -7.97
N THR A 45 13.12 -4.82 -6.69
CA THR A 45 14.11 -5.40 -5.76
C THR A 45 13.59 -6.66 -5.09
N THR A 46 12.30 -6.66 -4.73
CA THR A 46 11.62 -7.88 -4.24
C THR A 46 10.71 -8.39 -5.34
N VAL A 47 11.06 -9.54 -5.91
CA VAL A 47 10.24 -10.22 -6.91
C VAL A 47 9.14 -10.99 -6.18
N LEU A 48 7.90 -10.76 -6.58
CA LEU A 48 6.75 -11.52 -6.11
C LEU A 48 6.44 -12.61 -7.14
N GLU A 49 6.23 -13.84 -6.67
CA GLU A 49 5.80 -14.92 -7.57
C GLU A 49 4.31 -14.77 -7.85
N SER A 50 3.94 -14.78 -9.13
CA SER A 50 2.54 -14.69 -9.55
C SER A 50 1.76 -15.93 -9.11
N GLY A 51 0.74 -15.74 -8.28
CA GLY A 51 -0.34 -16.72 -8.19
C GLY A 51 -1.33 -16.55 -9.35
N SER A 52 -2.21 -17.53 -9.54
CA SER A 52 -3.24 -17.46 -10.58
C SER A 52 -4.39 -16.57 -10.14
N GLY A 53 -4.29 -15.24 -10.31
CA GLY A 53 -5.42 -14.34 -10.05
C GLY A 53 -5.08 -12.85 -9.99
N ARG A 54 -6.12 -12.04 -9.72
CA ARG A 54 -5.96 -10.65 -9.28
C ARG A 54 -5.44 -10.66 -7.85
N GLU A 55 -4.16 -10.38 -7.67
CA GLU A 55 -3.55 -10.36 -6.35
C GLU A 55 -3.48 -8.92 -5.84
N VAL A 56 -4.13 -8.65 -4.71
CA VAL A 56 -3.93 -7.39 -3.99
C VAL A 56 -2.67 -7.54 -3.16
N LEU A 57 -1.74 -6.61 -3.32
CA LEU A 57 -0.53 -6.54 -2.49
C LEU A 57 -0.76 -5.55 -1.34
N TYR A 58 -0.75 -6.05 -0.12
CA TYR A 58 -0.74 -5.23 1.09
C TYR A 58 0.71 -4.93 1.46
N LEU A 59 1.03 -3.65 1.68
CA LEU A 59 2.34 -3.21 2.15
C LEU A 59 2.22 -2.44 3.44
N ARG A 60 3.08 -2.74 4.41
CA ARG A 60 3.15 -2.05 5.70
C ARG A 60 4.58 -1.67 6.06
N HIS A 61 4.77 -0.43 6.49
CA HIS A 61 6.03 0.06 7.02
C HIS A 61 5.78 0.91 8.26
N VAL A 62 6.35 0.49 9.38
CA VAL A 62 6.41 1.28 10.61
C VAL A 62 7.74 2.03 10.61
N PHE A 63 7.68 3.31 10.95
CA PHE A 63 8.84 4.18 11.07
C PHE A 63 8.63 5.09 12.29
N ASP A 64 9.72 5.44 12.96
CA ASP A 64 9.69 6.43 14.02
C ASP A 64 9.74 7.84 13.42
N ALA A 65 8.98 8.77 14.00
CA ALA A 65 9.01 10.18 13.64
C ALA A 65 9.02 11.05 14.89
N ASP A 66 9.93 12.02 14.93
CA ASP A 66 9.96 13.03 16.00
C ASP A 66 8.85 14.06 15.76
N VAL A 67 7.67 13.74 16.28
CA VAL A 67 6.49 14.60 16.22
C VAL A 67 6.26 15.34 17.54
N GLU A 68 6.07 16.65 17.47
CA GLU A 68 5.76 17.53 18.58
C GLU A 68 4.29 17.95 18.50
N SER A 69 3.62 17.90 19.65
CA SER A 69 2.20 18.25 19.73
C SER A 69 1.93 19.69 19.28
N GLY A 70 0.95 19.85 18.39
CA GLY A 70 0.53 21.15 17.86
C GLY A 70 1.43 21.72 16.76
N LYS A 71 2.45 20.96 16.30
CA LYS A 71 3.21 21.28 15.07
C LYS A 71 2.57 20.62 13.85
N ARG A 72 2.84 21.19 12.68
CA ARG A 72 2.45 20.64 11.39
C ARG A 72 3.66 20.00 10.72
N TYR A 73 3.47 18.80 10.23
CA TYR A 73 4.45 18.01 9.51
C TYR A 73 3.95 17.73 8.10
N VAL A 74 4.89 17.42 7.22
CA VAL A 74 4.60 17.00 5.85
C VAL A 74 5.04 15.56 5.71
N VAL A 75 4.11 14.69 5.30
CA VAL A 75 4.42 13.33 4.88
C VAL A 75 4.32 13.30 3.36
N ARG A 76 5.39 12.82 2.71
CA ARG A 76 5.46 12.63 1.27
C ARG A 76 5.66 11.15 0.97
N VAL A 77 4.78 10.60 0.16
CA VAL A 77 4.86 9.22 -0.35
C VAL A 77 5.03 9.28 -1.85
N SER A 78 6.14 8.73 -2.36
CA SER A 78 6.46 8.72 -3.79
C SER A 78 6.85 7.33 -4.25
N GLY A 79 6.48 6.95 -5.46
CA GLY A 79 6.79 5.63 -6.01
C GLY A 79 6.04 5.35 -7.31
N ALA A 80 5.93 4.07 -7.65
CA ALA A 80 5.12 3.58 -8.76
C ALA A 80 4.02 2.65 -8.26
N TYR A 81 2.94 2.50 -9.03
CA TYR A 81 1.83 1.60 -8.75
C TYR A 81 1.29 0.97 -10.04
N ASP A 82 0.72 -0.22 -9.94
CA ASP A 82 0.09 -0.92 -11.06
C ASP A 82 -0.95 -1.92 -10.50
N ASP A 83 -2.24 -1.85 -10.83
CA ASP A 83 -2.92 -0.83 -11.64
C ASP A 83 -3.42 0.36 -10.79
N GLY A 84 -3.62 0.16 -9.49
CA GLY A 84 -4.19 1.16 -8.58
C GLY A 84 -3.58 1.06 -7.19
N VAL A 85 -3.68 2.13 -6.40
CA VAL A 85 -3.14 2.16 -5.04
C VAL A 85 -4.03 2.99 -4.11
N VAL A 86 -4.14 2.54 -2.87
CA VAL A 86 -4.70 3.32 -1.75
C VAL A 86 -3.64 3.41 -0.67
N LEU A 87 -3.43 4.61 -0.14
CA LEU A 87 -2.41 4.93 0.85
C LEU A 87 -3.07 5.27 2.18
N TYR A 88 -2.59 4.64 3.24
CA TYR A 88 -3.03 4.88 4.60
C TYR A 88 -1.86 5.31 5.48
N LEU A 89 -2.15 6.18 6.44
CA LEU A 89 -1.24 6.57 7.51
C LEU A 89 -1.99 6.51 8.84
N ASN A 90 -1.55 5.64 9.74
CA ASN A 90 -2.16 5.42 11.06
C ASN A 90 -3.68 5.16 11.00
N GLY A 91 -4.11 4.31 10.06
CA GLY A 91 -5.53 3.98 9.86
C GLY A 91 -6.30 4.93 8.95
N GLU A 92 -5.83 6.16 8.74
CA GLU A 92 -6.51 7.15 7.92
C GLU A 92 -6.05 7.08 6.47
N GLU A 93 -6.99 7.12 5.53
CA GLU A 93 -6.65 7.23 4.12
C GLU A 93 -6.12 8.62 3.78
N ILE A 94 -4.92 8.66 3.23
CA ILE A 94 -4.24 9.91 2.85
C ILE A 94 -4.24 10.16 1.35
N GLY A 95 -4.67 9.17 0.55
CA GLY A 95 -4.87 9.32 -0.88
C GLY A 95 -5.04 7.99 -1.59
N ARG A 96 -5.63 8.05 -2.79
CA ARG A 96 -5.73 6.92 -3.71
C ARG A 96 -5.47 7.38 -5.14
N LEU A 97 -4.95 6.47 -5.96
CA LEU A 97 -4.70 6.70 -7.38
C LEU A 97 -5.30 5.55 -8.18
N ASN A 98 -6.00 5.91 -9.26
CA ASN A 98 -6.70 4.98 -10.15
C ASN A 98 -7.68 4.02 -9.43
N MET A 99 -8.29 4.48 -8.34
CA MET A 99 -9.31 3.75 -7.57
C MET A 99 -10.58 4.60 -7.47
N GLY A 100 -11.75 3.98 -7.58
CA GLY A 100 -13.05 4.69 -7.46
C GLY A 100 -13.29 5.21 -6.05
N ASP A 101 -14.26 6.12 -5.88
CA ASP A 101 -14.66 6.60 -4.55
C ASP A 101 -15.37 5.52 -3.73
N GLY A 102 -15.40 5.71 -2.40
CA GLY A 102 -16.10 4.82 -1.47
C GLY A 102 -15.20 3.73 -0.86
N GLU A 103 -15.84 2.73 -0.28
CA GLU A 103 -15.16 1.61 0.38
C GLU A 103 -14.35 0.79 -0.63
N VAL A 104 -13.07 0.56 -0.32
CA VAL A 104 -12.16 -0.27 -1.11
C VAL A 104 -11.93 -1.56 -0.36
N THR A 105 -12.16 -2.67 -1.05
CA THR A 105 -11.92 -4.02 -0.55
C THR A 105 -10.90 -4.72 -1.44
N SER A 106 -10.48 -5.92 -1.05
CA SER A 106 -9.64 -6.79 -1.90
C SER A 106 -10.26 -7.12 -3.26
N SER A 107 -11.57 -6.95 -3.41
CA SER A 107 -12.32 -7.21 -4.65
C SER A 107 -12.52 -5.98 -5.52
N THR A 108 -12.21 -4.77 -5.01
CA THR A 108 -12.40 -3.52 -5.73
C THR A 108 -11.34 -3.39 -6.82
N ALA A 109 -11.77 -3.32 -8.08
CA ALA A 109 -10.86 -3.12 -9.20
C ALA A 109 -10.42 -1.66 -9.33
N ALA A 110 -9.22 -1.45 -9.88
CA ALA A 110 -8.79 -0.16 -10.38
C ALA A 110 -9.75 0.36 -11.48
N LEU A 111 -9.79 1.68 -11.68
CA LEU A 111 -10.67 2.33 -12.67
C LEU A 111 -10.26 2.03 -14.12
N GLY A 112 -9.02 1.59 -14.35
CA GLY A 112 -8.51 1.16 -15.64
C GLY A 112 -7.11 0.54 -15.50
N GLU A 113 -6.61 -0.06 -16.58
CA GLU A 113 -5.25 -0.62 -16.62
C GLU A 113 -4.21 0.51 -16.79
N VAL A 114 -3.07 0.41 -16.10
CA VAL A 114 -1.94 1.33 -16.27
C VAL A 114 -0.89 0.69 -17.17
N THR A 115 -1.03 0.89 -18.48
CA THR A 115 -0.26 0.15 -19.50
C THR A 115 1.18 0.67 -19.72
N SER A 116 1.70 1.58 -18.91
CA SER A 116 3.10 2.01 -19.00
C SER A 116 4.01 0.94 -18.38
N SER A 117 5.13 0.64 -19.04
CA SER A 117 6.09 -0.38 -18.59
C SER A 117 6.70 -0.14 -17.20
N GLY A 118 6.43 1.00 -16.56
CA GLY A 118 6.86 1.35 -15.21
C GLY A 118 5.70 1.62 -14.23
N GLY A 119 4.47 1.22 -14.58
CA GLY A 119 3.27 1.55 -13.83
C GLY A 119 2.95 3.05 -13.85
N GLY A 120 1.99 3.47 -13.03
CA GLY A 120 1.66 4.87 -12.77
C GLY A 120 2.60 5.45 -11.72
N VAL A 121 2.91 6.74 -11.79
CA VAL A 121 3.75 7.41 -10.79
C VAL A 121 2.87 8.01 -9.69
N MET A 122 3.25 7.79 -8.43
CA MET A 122 2.65 8.46 -7.27
C MET A 122 3.59 9.50 -6.67
N ASP A 123 3.00 10.63 -6.27
CA ASP A 123 3.62 11.65 -5.43
C ASP A 123 2.53 12.30 -4.56
N VAL A 124 2.27 11.71 -3.40
CA VAL A 124 1.23 12.14 -2.46
C VAL A 124 1.86 12.91 -1.31
N VAL A 125 1.35 14.11 -1.04
CA VAL A 125 1.83 14.99 0.02
C VAL A 125 0.67 15.34 0.93
N VAL A 126 0.78 15.00 2.21
CA VAL A 126 -0.23 15.32 3.22
C VAL A 126 0.37 16.07 4.41
N TYR A 127 -0.45 16.94 5.01
CA TYR A 127 -0.10 17.66 6.22
C TYR A 127 -0.71 16.93 7.42
N VAL A 128 0.14 16.56 8.38
CA VAL A 128 -0.30 15.92 9.63
C VAL A 128 0.05 16.79 10.82
N THR A 129 -0.72 16.69 11.89
CA THR A 129 -0.46 17.36 13.16
C THR A 129 0.02 16.36 14.20
N GLY A 130 1.07 16.72 14.94
CA GLY A 130 1.48 15.98 16.13
C GLY A 130 0.60 16.27 17.34
#